data_AF-A0A1V5ZRG4-F1
#
_entry.id   AF-A0A1V5ZRG4-F1
#
_cell.length_a   1.000
_cell.length_b   1.000
_cell.length_c   1.000
_cell.angle_alpha   90.00
_cell.angle_beta   90.00
_cell.angle_gamma   90.00
#
_symmetry.space_group_name_H-M   'P 1'
#
loop_
_entity.id
_entity.type
_entity.pdbx_description
1 polymer ?
#
loop_
_entity_poly.entity_id
_entity_poly.type
_entity_poly.pdbx_seq_one_letter_code
_entity_poly.pdbx_strand_id
1 'polypeptide(L)'
;MEYISPELDEKYFVADATTSTDKYNNITSKRVAARHFDNMVTLHVKDITHVDINPSQIFSPNTSLIPFLDHNDAVRASMGTNQNRQ
;
A
#
# COMPACT_ATOMS: atom_id res chain seq x y z
N MET A 1 -8.49 -10.83 7.16
CA MET A 1 -8.44 -9.97 5.97
C MET A 1 -9.86 -9.51 5.71
N GLU A 2 -10.05 -8.21 5.61
CA GLU A 2 -11.34 -7.57 5.36
C GLU A 2 -11.28 -6.89 4.00
N TYR A 3 -12.35 -6.99 3.21
CA TYR A 3 -12.46 -6.27 1.95
C TYR A 3 -13.25 -4.99 2.19
N ILE A 4 -12.59 -3.84 2.02
CA ILE A 4 -13.16 -2.53 2.26
C ILE A 4 -13.65 -1.97 0.93
N SER A 5 -14.95 -1.65 0.84
CA SER A 5 -15.50 -0.99 -0.34
C SER A 5 -15.14 0.51 -0.33
N PRO A 6 -15.06 1.18 -1.50
CA PRO A 6 -14.68 2.59 -1.58
C PRO A 6 -15.52 3.52 -0.70
N GLU A 7 -16.81 3.21 -0.51
CA GLU A 7 -17.74 4.00 0.32
C GLU A 7 -17.43 3.90 1.82
N LEU A 8 -16.69 2.87 2.24
CA LEU A 8 -16.29 2.66 3.63
C LEU A 8 -14.85 3.12 3.91
N ASP A 9 -14.03 3.33 2.87
CA ASP A 9 -12.60 3.69 2.99
C ASP A 9 -12.39 5.00 3.77
N GLU A 10 -13.32 5.96 3.66
CA GLU A 10 -13.31 7.22 4.43
C GLU A 10 -13.32 7.04 5.96
N LYS A 11 -13.74 5.88 6.46
CA LYS A 11 -13.86 5.60 7.90
C LYS A 11 -12.59 5.02 8.49
N TYR A 12 -11.62 4.64 7.65
CA TYR A 12 -10.47 3.85 8.06
C TYR A 12 -9.16 4.60 7.87
N PHE A 13 -8.26 4.41 8.83
CA PHE A 13 -6.87 4.81 8.73
C PHE A 13 -6.04 3.58 8.40
N VAL A 14 -5.48 3.55 7.20
CA VAL A 14 -4.78 2.38 6.64
C VAL A 14 -3.28 2.67 6.59
N ALA A 15 -2.49 1.92 7.35
CA ALA A 15 -1.04 1.99 7.30
C ALA A 15 -0.47 1.14 6.16
N ASP A 16 0.71 1.50 5.68
CA ASP A 16 1.41 0.80 4.60
C ASP A 16 1.88 -0.60 5.05
N ALA A 17 1.90 -1.56 4.11
CA ALA A 17 2.37 -2.93 4.32
C ALA A 17 3.86 -3.02 4.71
N THR A 18 4.64 -1.97 4.42
CA THR A 18 6.06 -1.84 4.78
C THR A 18 6.29 -1.33 6.20
N THR A 19 5.22 -1.01 6.96
CA THR A 19 5.31 -0.57 8.35
C THR A 19 6.05 -1.60 9.21
N SER A 20 7.04 -1.16 9.98
CA SER A 20 7.84 -2.05 10.82
C SER A 20 7.01 -2.68 11.94
N THR A 21 6.98 -4.02 11.97
CA THR A 21 6.32 -4.80 13.01
C THR A 21 7.30 -5.70 13.78
N ASP A 22 6.92 -6.09 14.99
CA ASP A 22 7.65 -7.09 15.78
C ASP A 22 7.25 -8.53 15.39
N LYS A 23 7.79 -9.52 16.12
CA LYS A 23 7.50 -10.96 15.92
C LYS A 23 6.05 -11.35 16.21
N TYR A 24 5.28 -10.46 16.83
CA TYR A 24 3.89 -10.66 17.19
C TYR A 24 2.96 -9.80 16.31
N ASN A 25 3.48 -9.21 15.23
CA ASN A 25 2.78 -8.29 14.33
C ASN A 25 2.32 -6.98 14.99
N ASN A 26 2.91 -6.58 16.12
CA ASN A 26 2.68 -5.25 16.66
C ASN A 26 3.54 -4.24 15.92
N ILE A 27 2.97 -3.10 15.55
CA ILE A 27 3.74 -1.99 14.98
C ILE A 27 4.69 -1.43 16.05
N THR A 28 5.97 -1.34 15.73
CA THR A 28 7.01 -0.92 16.69
C THR A 28 7.12 0.59 16.83
N SER A 29 6.71 1.33 15.79
CA SER A 29 6.72 2.79 15.76
C SER A 29 5.54 3.39 16.51
N LYS A 30 5.78 4.44 17.31
CA LYS A 30 4.69 5.17 17.99
C LYS A 30 3.80 5.96 17.04
N ARG A 31 4.40 6.46 15.95
CA ARG A 31 3.71 7.20 14.89
C ARG A 31 3.95 6.52 13.56
N VAL A 32 2.92 6.45 12.75
CA VAL A 32 2.90 5.71 11.48
C VAL A 32 2.25 6.59 10.43
N ALA A 33 2.82 6.60 9.23
CA ALA A 33 2.19 7.19 8.07
C ALA A 33 1.03 6.30 7.62
N ALA A 34 -0.13 6.88 7.41
CA ALA A 34 -1.34 6.19 7.02
C ALA A 34 -2.08 7.00 5.96
N ARG A 35 -2.75 6.27 5.08
CA ARG A 35 -3.72 6.83 4.15
C ARG A 35 -5.05 6.95 4.85
N HIS A 36 -5.66 8.12 4.73
CA HIS A 36 -7.04 8.38 5.12
C HIS A 36 -7.73 9.03 3.93
N PHE A 37 -8.56 8.26 3.25
CA PHE A 37 -9.19 8.67 2.00
C PHE A 37 -8.14 9.17 0.99
N ASP A 38 -8.14 10.47 0.67
CA ASP A 38 -7.23 11.12 -0.28
C ASP A 38 -6.00 11.78 0.37
N ASN A 39 -5.86 11.66 1.70
CA ASN A 39 -4.79 12.32 2.45
C ASN A 39 -3.78 11.32 3.03
N MET A 40 -2.51 11.71 2.99
CA MET A 40 -1.44 11.04 3.71
C MET A 40 -1.25 11.74 5.07
N VAL A 41 -1.56 11.03 6.15
CA VAL A 41 -1.50 11.57 7.52
C VAL A 41 -0.54 10.76 8.37
N THR A 42 0.11 11.38 9.35
CA THR A 42 0.91 10.66 10.35
C THR A 42 0.15 10.63 11.67
N LEU A 43 -0.23 9.44 12.13
CA LEU A 43 -1.07 9.24 13.31
C LEU A 43 -0.35 8.42 14.37
N HIS A 44 -0.89 8.38 15.59
CA HIS A 44 -0.39 7.46 16.61
C HIS A 44 -0.80 6.04 16.25
N VAL A 45 0.03 5.03 16.56
CA VAL A 45 -0.23 3.62 16.25
C VAL A 45 -1.60 3.12 16.73
N LYS A 46 -2.10 3.69 17.83
CA LYS A 46 -3.41 3.39 18.42
C LYS A 46 -4.60 3.82 17.56
N ASP A 47 -4.39 4.77 16.65
CA ASP A 47 -5.43 5.34 15.79
C ASP A 47 -5.44 4.65 14.41
N ILE A 48 -4.47 3.76 14.15
CA ILE A 48 -4.43 2.93 12.94
C ILE A 48 -5.50 1.84 13.04
N THR A 49 -6.33 1.73 12.01
CA THR A 49 -7.42 0.75 11.96
C THR A 49 -7.07 -0.48 11.15
N HIS A 50 -6.29 -0.30 10.08
CA HIS A 50 -5.97 -1.34 9.10
C HIS A 50 -4.52 -1.19 8.62
N VAL A 51 -3.99 -2.27 8.07
CA VAL A 51 -2.68 -2.30 7.40
C VAL A 51 -2.88 -2.98 6.05
N ASP A 52 -2.23 -2.43 5.03
CA ASP A 52 -2.20 -3.02 3.70
C ASP A 52 -1.61 -4.44 3.73
N ILE A 53 -2.13 -5.32 2.86
CA ILE A 53 -1.72 -6.73 2.85
C ILE A 53 -0.37 -6.88 2.14
N ASN A 54 -0.17 -6.11 1.07
CA ASN A 54 1.02 -6.23 0.24
C ASN A 54 1.30 -4.90 -0.49
N PRO A 55 2.56 -4.44 -0.59
CA PRO A 55 2.90 -3.22 -1.33
C PRO A 55 2.48 -3.25 -2.80
N SER A 56 2.44 -4.43 -3.42
CA SER A 56 2.05 -4.61 -4.82
C SER A 56 0.54 -4.70 -5.05
N GLN A 57 -0.30 -4.56 -4.01
CA GLN A 57 -1.76 -4.65 -4.15
C GLN A 57 -2.36 -3.58 -5.07
N ILE A 58 -1.65 -2.48 -5.29
CA ILE A 58 -2.04 -1.38 -6.19
C ILE A 58 -1.68 -1.65 -7.65
N PHE A 59 -0.84 -2.65 -7.92
CA PHE A 59 -0.37 -2.99 -9.26
C PHE A 59 -1.17 -4.14 -9.87
N SER A 60 -1.41 -4.08 -11.17
CA SER A 60 -1.99 -5.23 -11.89
C SER A 60 -0.98 -6.39 -11.93
N PRO A 61 -1.42 -7.65 -12.09
CA PRO A 61 -0.52 -8.81 -12.09
C PRO A 61 0.66 -8.68 -13.05
N ASN A 62 0.44 -8.09 -14.22
CA ASN A 62 1.46 -7.88 -15.24
C ASN A 62 2.48 -6.80 -14.84
N THR A 63 2.04 -5.78 -14.10
CA THR A 63 2.91 -4.69 -13.63
C THR A 63 3.78 -5.17 -12.47
N SER A 64 3.24 -6.02 -11.59
CA SER A 64 3.97 -6.61 -10.46
C SER A 64 5.13 -7.53 -10.88
N LEU A 65 5.18 -7.97 -12.14
CA LEU A 65 6.27 -8.78 -12.69
C LEU A 65 7.46 -7.96 -13.19
N ILE A 66 7.37 -6.63 -13.22
CA ILE A 66 8.47 -5.76 -13.66
C ILE A 66 9.48 -5.64 -12.51
N PRO A 67 10.72 -6.14 -12.66
CA PRO A 67 11.73 -6.03 -11.61
C PRO A 67 12.15 -4.57 -11.41
N PHE A 68 12.40 -4.18 -10.15
CA PHE A 68 12.77 -2.82 -9.75
C PHE A 68 11.76 -1.74 -10.17
N LEU A 69 10.45 -2.07 -10.11
CA LEU A 69 9.37 -1.14 -10.45
C LEU A 69 9.44 0.17 -9.64
N ASP A 70 9.75 0.09 -8.34
CA ASP A 70 9.89 1.26 -7.46
C ASP A 70 11.00 2.23 -7.88
N HIS A 71 11.92 1.77 -8.74
CA HIS A 71 13.05 2.54 -9.24
C HIS A 71 12.84 3.03 -10.68
N ASN A 72 11.74 2.64 -11.34
CA ASN A 72 11.43 3.02 -12.72
C ASN A 72 10.29 4.02 -12.77
N ASP A 73 10.46 5.11 -13.52
CA ASP A 73 9.41 6.10 -13.76
C ASP A 73 8.14 5.44 -14.31
N ALA A 74 6.97 5.84 -13.80
CA ALA A 74 5.65 5.26 -14.12
C ALA A 74 5.36 5.17 -15.64
N VAL A 75 5.96 6.05 -16.45
CA VAL A 75 5.86 6.04 -17.92
C VAL A 75 6.54 4.81 -18.53
N ARG A 76 7.67 4.36 -17.98
CA ARG A 76 8.41 3.18 -18.47
C ARG A 76 7.72 1.88 -18.05
N ALA A 77 7.14 1.85 -16.85
CA ALA A 77 6.32 0.72 -16.39
C ALA A 77 5.06 0.52 -17.25
N SER A 78 4.36 1.62 -17.62
CA SER A 78 3.18 1.56 -18.49
C SER A 78 3.50 1.16 -19.94
N MET A 79 4.72 1.46 -20.43
CA MET A 79 5.16 1.01 -21.75
C MET A 79 5.54 -0.49 -21.74
N GLY A 80 6.20 -0.96 -20.68
CA GLY A 80 6.57 -2.38 -20.53
C GLY A 80 5.39 -3.33 -20.39
N THR A 81 4.33 -2.91 -19.69
CA THR A 81 3.08 -3.71 -19.57
C THR A 81 2.35 -3.89 -20.90
N ASN A 82 2.46 -2.92 -21.81
CA ASN A 82 1.86 -3.01 -23.14
C ASN A 82 2.66 -3.88 -24.11
N GLN A 83 3.99 -3.95 -23.94
CA GLN A 83 4.85 -4.82 -24.77
C GLN A 83 4.76 -6.29 -24.38
N ASN A 84 4.52 -6.61 -23.10
CA ASN A 84 4.34 -7.99 -22.64
C ASN A 84 2.94 -8.58 -22.99
N ARG A 85 2.06 -7.76 -23.58
CA ARG A 85 0.73 -8.15 -24.06
C ARG A 85 0.72 -8.58 -25.53
N GLN A 86 1.85 -8.46 -26.23
CA GLN A 86 2.05 -8.91 -27.62
C GLN A 86 2.97 -10.12 -27.63
#